data_AF-A0A0A8J6K0-F1
#
_entry.id   AF-A0A0A8J6K0-F1
#
_cell.length_a   1.000
_cell.length_b   1.000
_cell.length_c   1.000
_cell.angle_alpha   90.00
_cell.angle_beta   90.00
_cell.angle_gamma   90.00
#
_symmetry.space_group_name_H-M   'P 1'
#
loop_
_entity.id
_entity.type
_entity.pdbx_description
1 polymer ?
#
loop_
_entity_poly.entity_id
_entity_poly.type
_entity_poly.pdbx_seq_one_letter_code
_entity_poly.pdbx_strand_id
1 'polypeptide(L)'
;MKIIYNTLWMIFEKLVLSLSLLIINAYVARYLGPQQYGVIAYSITLLSISVVISNFGTNTLIFQKISKNHSVAKIIIPPIQILKTILYIICILIMFFCLYIFSYDFDPYLTFGLAVAFYFQAIDSYTWYNDAKLKSKYNSLINTIALIGAIISRYYLVKLSMDLKWFAIPYVCNYGISFLLKRYFYIKEEKTKSIKSFIFEKKDHTLKVISFFIISGAPLFLSEISILIYTRLTNLYLGQIKDIDAVGIFNASYVLATAWTVVPLAFVTSVFTIIYKEKDISNRALIGTFLTLLMLFFGFLLVILCYFFKQQIISIVWLRFRVIFFYITCTYSWLSFLSFRCYFLSDDNINAWVQIYSKKDGYYGGDKYSIKLLSY
;
A
#
# COMPACT_ATOMS: atom_id res chain seq x y z
N MET A 1 13.51 -22.01 20.57
CA MET A 1 12.46 -21.27 21.31
C MET A 1 12.50 -19.76 21.12
N LYS A 2 13.63 -19.05 21.35
CA LYS A 2 13.71 -17.57 21.18
C LYS A 2 13.26 -17.05 19.81
N ILE A 3 13.61 -17.76 18.73
CA ILE A 3 13.22 -17.39 17.37
C ILE A 3 11.71 -17.51 17.17
N ILE A 4 11.11 -18.61 17.66
CA ILE A 4 9.66 -18.84 17.57
C ILE A 4 8.88 -17.78 18.34
N TYR A 5 9.35 -17.44 19.55
CA TYR A 5 8.75 -16.38 20.36
C TYR A 5 8.81 -15.02 19.64
N ASN A 6 9.96 -14.66 19.05
CA ASN A 6 10.12 -13.40 18.33
C ASN A 6 9.25 -13.35 17.06
N THR A 7 9.14 -14.46 16.33
CA THR A 7 8.29 -14.56 15.15
C THR A 7 6.80 -14.48 15.52
N LEU A 8 6.38 -15.18 16.58
CA LEU A 8 5.01 -15.10 17.12
C LEU A 8 4.66 -13.69 17.60
N TRP A 9 5.61 -13.00 18.24
CA TRP A 9 5.42 -11.62 18.67
C TRP A 9 5.19 -10.67 17.48
N MET A 10 6.01 -10.77 16.43
CA MET A 10 5.84 -9.96 15.20
C MET A 10 4.52 -10.26 14.49
N ILE A 11 4.07 -11.51 14.49
CA ILE A 11 2.78 -11.91 13.93
C ILE A 11 1.63 -11.29 14.75
N PHE A 12 1.70 -11.41 16.07
CA PHE A 12 0.69 -10.87 16.97
C PHE A 12 0.55 -9.36 16.82
N GLU A 13 1.67 -8.62 16.76
CA GLU A 13 1.68 -7.18 16.53
C GLU A 13 0.96 -6.81 15.22
N LYS A 14 1.29 -7.49 14.11
CA LYS A 14 0.66 -7.25 12.82
C LYS A 14 -0.83 -7.59 12.83
N LEU A 15 -1.21 -8.72 13.43
CA LEU A 15 -2.61 -9.14 13.56
C LEU A 15 -3.42 -8.12 14.35
N VAL A 16 -2.93 -7.70 15.52
CA VAL A 16 -3.62 -6.72 16.38
C VAL A 16 -3.80 -5.39 15.65
N LEU A 17 -2.77 -4.88 14.98
CA LEU A 17 -2.86 -3.63 14.22
C LEU A 17 -3.85 -3.73 13.05
N SER A 18 -3.76 -4.79 12.25
CA SER A 18 -4.66 -4.98 11.11
C SER A 18 -6.11 -5.19 11.56
N LEU A 19 -6.36 -6.00 12.59
CA LEU A 19 -7.71 -6.21 13.14
C LEU A 19 -8.28 -4.92 13.74
N SER A 20 -7.47 -4.15 14.47
CA SER A 20 -7.89 -2.85 15.00
C SER A 20 -8.33 -1.90 13.88
N LEU A 21 -7.55 -1.83 12.80
CA LEU A 21 -7.89 -1.01 11.64
C LEU A 21 -9.21 -1.46 10.98
N LEU A 22 -9.42 -2.76 10.86
CA LEU A 22 -10.64 -3.34 10.28
C LEU A 22 -11.88 -3.03 11.12
N ILE A 23 -11.80 -3.24 12.44
CA ILE A 23 -12.91 -2.94 13.36
C ILE A 23 -13.27 -1.45 13.30
N ILE A 24 -12.28 -0.57 13.27
CA ILE A 24 -12.51 0.87 13.20
C ILE A 24 -13.11 1.27 11.85
N ASN A 25 -12.64 0.71 10.73
CA ASN A 25 -13.24 1.00 9.43
C ASN A 25 -14.70 0.53 9.36
N ALA A 26 -15.01 -0.65 9.92
CA ALA A 26 -16.39 -1.13 10.02
C ALA A 26 -17.25 -0.21 10.91
N TYR A 27 -16.69 0.25 12.03
CA TYR A 27 -17.36 1.18 12.94
C TYR A 27 -17.64 2.53 12.28
N VAL A 28 -16.67 3.09 11.55
CA VAL A 28 -16.83 4.33 10.77
C VAL A 28 -17.86 4.16 9.66
N ALA A 29 -17.82 3.05 8.91
CA ALA A 29 -18.81 2.76 7.87
C ALA A 29 -20.23 2.64 8.43
N ARG A 30 -20.38 2.04 9.63
CA ARG A 30 -21.66 1.96 10.31
C ARG A 30 -22.17 3.32 10.78
N TYR A 31 -21.28 4.18 11.27
CA TYR A 31 -21.62 5.52 11.76
C TYR A 31 -22.04 6.46 10.63
N LEU A 32 -21.26 6.52 9.54
CA LEU A 32 -21.50 7.41 8.41
C LEU A 32 -22.63 6.92 7.48
N GLY A 33 -22.86 5.61 7.44
CA GLY A 33 -23.75 5.00 6.46
C GLY A 33 -23.16 4.98 5.04
N PRO A 34 -23.85 4.34 4.08
CA PRO A 34 -23.32 4.08 2.75
C PRO A 34 -23.07 5.36 1.93
N GLN A 35 -23.94 6.37 2.04
CA GLN A 35 -23.81 7.60 1.25
C GLN A 35 -22.53 8.37 1.59
N GLN A 36 -22.35 8.73 2.86
CA GLN A 36 -21.19 9.49 3.32
C GLN A 36 -19.89 8.68 3.23
N TYR A 37 -19.93 7.37 3.53
CA TYR A 37 -18.78 6.50 3.34
C TYR A 37 -18.40 6.35 1.84
N GLY A 38 -19.41 6.35 0.96
CA GLY A 38 -19.24 6.39 -0.49
C GLY A 38 -18.56 7.66 -0.97
N VAL A 39 -18.94 8.83 -0.44
CA VAL A 39 -18.25 10.10 -0.74
C VAL A 39 -16.76 10.02 -0.37
N ILE A 40 -16.41 9.51 0.82
CA ILE A 40 -15.01 9.32 1.22
C ILE A 40 -14.28 8.40 0.23
N ALA A 41 -14.85 7.24 -0.08
CA ALA A 41 -14.23 6.25 -0.96
C ALA A 41 -14.04 6.77 -2.40
N TYR A 42 -15.01 7.53 -2.90
CA TYR A 42 -14.95 8.14 -4.23
C TYR A 42 -13.93 9.28 -4.27
N SER A 43 -13.90 10.18 -3.28
CA SER A 43 -12.89 11.24 -3.18
C SER A 43 -11.47 10.67 -3.07
N ILE A 44 -11.26 9.60 -2.27
CA ILE A 44 -9.98 8.88 -2.20
C ILE A 44 -9.58 8.30 -3.56
N THR A 45 -10.55 7.78 -4.31
CA THR A 45 -10.31 7.22 -5.64
C THR A 45 -9.78 8.30 -6.59
N LEU A 46 -10.42 9.46 -6.66
CA LEU A 46 -9.95 10.59 -7.47
C LEU A 46 -8.58 11.10 -7.04
N LEU A 47 -8.37 11.31 -5.73
CA LEU A 47 -7.10 11.79 -5.19
C LEU A 47 -5.94 10.82 -5.41
N SER A 48 -6.22 9.51 -5.45
CA SER A 48 -5.18 8.51 -5.75
C SER A 48 -4.61 8.65 -7.18
N ILE A 49 -5.40 9.18 -8.12
CA ILE A 49 -4.93 9.51 -9.48
C ILE A 49 -3.92 10.65 -9.40
N SER A 50 -4.21 11.69 -8.62
CA SER A 50 -3.29 12.81 -8.41
C SER A 50 -1.98 12.38 -7.75
N VAL A 51 -2.02 11.42 -6.82
CA VAL A 51 -0.81 10.85 -6.20
C VAL A 51 0.06 10.12 -7.22
N VAL A 52 -0.53 9.28 -8.09
CA VAL A 52 0.23 8.54 -9.11
C VAL A 52 0.82 9.47 -10.17
N ILE A 53 0.05 10.46 -10.64
CA ILE A 53 0.53 11.48 -11.57
C ILE A 53 1.67 12.29 -10.95
N SER A 54 1.55 12.66 -9.67
CA SER A 54 2.62 13.37 -8.94
C SER A 54 3.89 12.52 -8.84
N ASN A 55 3.75 11.23 -8.55
CA ASN A 55 4.89 10.33 -8.42
C ASN A 55 5.63 10.11 -9.74
N PHE A 56 4.94 10.05 -10.88
CA PHE A 56 5.50 9.95 -12.23
C PHE A 56 6.69 8.96 -12.35
N GLY A 57 6.58 7.77 -11.74
CA GLY A 57 7.65 6.75 -11.76
C GLY A 57 8.94 7.13 -11.01
N THR A 58 8.98 8.27 -10.31
CA THR A 58 10.19 8.74 -9.60
C THR A 58 10.55 7.84 -8.42
N ASN A 59 9.58 7.13 -7.84
CA ASN A 59 9.75 6.25 -6.69
C ASN A 59 10.77 5.13 -6.94
N THR A 60 10.60 4.40 -8.04
CA THR A 60 11.51 3.32 -8.47
C THR A 60 12.88 3.86 -8.85
N LEU A 61 12.94 5.02 -9.53
CA LEU A 61 14.18 5.67 -9.91
C LEU A 61 14.98 6.18 -8.69
N ILE A 62 14.31 6.74 -7.68
CA ILE A 62 14.93 7.13 -6.40
C ILE A 62 15.57 5.90 -5.78
N PHE A 63 14.82 4.80 -5.67
CA PHE A 63 15.31 3.57 -5.07
C PHE A 63 16.57 3.06 -5.82
N GLN A 64 16.51 2.97 -7.15
CA GLN A 64 17.63 2.50 -7.97
C GLN A 64 18.88 3.38 -7.86
N LYS A 65 18.73 4.70 -7.93
CA LYS A 65 19.87 5.64 -7.91
C LYS A 65 20.54 5.66 -6.54
N ILE A 66 19.76 5.71 -5.46
CA ILE A 66 20.28 5.77 -4.08
C ILE A 66 20.89 4.43 -3.67
N SER A 67 20.34 3.30 -4.12
CA SER A 67 20.92 1.98 -3.84
C SER A 67 22.32 1.83 -4.46
N LYS A 68 22.57 2.45 -5.63
CA LYS A 68 23.89 2.45 -6.28
C LYS A 68 24.88 3.40 -5.62
N ASN A 69 24.42 4.59 -5.23
CA ASN A 69 25.27 5.57 -4.55
C ASN A 69 24.43 6.40 -3.58
N HIS A 70 24.60 6.13 -2.29
CA HIS A 70 23.87 6.80 -1.22
C HIS A 70 24.08 8.32 -1.17
N SER A 71 25.26 8.81 -1.58
CA SER A 71 25.59 10.24 -1.51
C SER A 71 24.77 11.11 -2.48
N VAL A 72 24.20 10.50 -3.53
CA VAL A 72 23.37 11.18 -4.53
C VAL A 72 22.02 11.61 -3.94
N ALA A 73 21.57 11.04 -2.82
CA ALA A 73 20.29 11.34 -2.17
C ALA A 73 20.08 12.84 -1.94
N LYS A 74 21.10 13.55 -1.40
CA LYS A 74 21.06 15.00 -1.13
C LYS A 74 20.81 15.84 -2.36
N ILE A 75 21.22 15.33 -3.52
CA ILE A 75 21.23 16.03 -4.79
C ILE A 75 19.90 15.83 -5.53
N ILE A 76 19.33 14.62 -5.47
CA ILE A 76 18.14 14.27 -6.27
C ILE A 76 16.81 14.48 -5.53
N ILE A 77 16.77 14.27 -4.20
CA ILE A 77 15.51 14.32 -3.45
C ILE A 77 14.87 15.71 -3.49
N PRO A 78 15.60 16.83 -3.27
CA PRO A 78 14.97 18.16 -3.30
C PRO A 78 14.35 18.52 -4.67
N PRO A 79 15.04 18.34 -5.83
CA PRO A 79 14.44 18.54 -7.15
C PRO A 79 13.20 17.67 -7.41
N ILE A 80 13.23 16.40 -7.02
CA ILE A 80 12.09 15.49 -7.22
C ILE A 80 10.90 15.93 -6.38
N GLN A 81 11.14 16.41 -5.16
CA GLN A 81 10.06 16.85 -4.30
C GLN A 81 9.33 18.07 -4.87
N ILE A 82 10.05 18.98 -5.53
CA ILE A 82 9.47 20.10 -6.28
C ILE A 82 8.62 19.58 -7.45
N LEU A 83 9.18 18.66 -8.25
CA LEU A 83 8.46 18.05 -9.37
C LEU A 83 7.13 17.44 -8.90
N LYS A 84 7.19 16.61 -7.86
CA LYS A 84 6.01 15.98 -7.25
C LYS A 84 5.00 17.02 -6.78
N THR A 85 5.44 18.05 -6.07
CA THR A 85 4.58 19.15 -5.61
C THR A 85 3.90 19.87 -6.77
N ILE A 86 4.64 20.24 -7.82
CA ILE A 86 4.09 20.94 -8.99
C ILE A 86 3.05 20.06 -9.69
N LEU A 87 3.39 18.81 -9.99
CA LEU A 87 2.49 17.87 -10.67
C LEU A 87 1.23 17.61 -9.84
N TYR A 88 1.36 17.48 -8.51
CA TYR A 88 0.21 17.30 -7.62
C TYR A 88 -0.70 18.53 -7.61
N ILE A 89 -0.14 19.73 -7.48
CA ILE A 89 -0.92 20.98 -7.46
C ILE A 89 -1.63 21.20 -8.80
N ILE A 90 -0.97 20.95 -9.93
CA ILE A 90 -1.61 21.07 -11.24
C ILE A 90 -2.78 20.07 -11.35
N CYS A 91 -2.53 18.81 -10.98
CA CYS A 91 -3.55 17.77 -11.06
C CYS A 91 -4.74 18.05 -10.13
N ILE A 92 -4.50 18.52 -8.90
CA ILE A 92 -5.58 18.81 -7.96
C ILE A 92 -6.42 20.02 -8.40
N LEU A 93 -5.79 21.04 -8.97
CA LEU A 93 -6.51 22.21 -9.52
C LEU A 93 -7.41 21.79 -10.67
N ILE A 94 -6.91 20.96 -11.59
CA ILE A 94 -7.72 20.40 -12.68
C ILE A 94 -8.86 19.56 -12.13
N MET A 95 -8.60 18.71 -11.13
CA MET A 95 -9.63 17.87 -10.50
C MET A 95 -10.74 18.71 -9.89
N PHE A 96 -10.43 19.72 -9.07
CA PHE A 96 -11.44 20.61 -8.49
C PHE A 96 -12.20 21.42 -9.55
N PHE A 97 -11.51 21.87 -10.59
CA PHE A 97 -12.13 22.56 -11.71
C PHE A 97 -13.14 21.66 -12.45
N CYS A 98 -12.79 20.40 -12.72
CA CYS A 98 -13.71 19.43 -13.31
C CYS A 98 -14.91 19.15 -12.38
N LEU A 99 -14.67 18.93 -11.10
CA LEU A 99 -15.73 18.68 -10.12
C LEU A 99 -16.74 19.84 -10.06
N TYR A 100 -16.25 21.08 -10.15
CA TYR A 100 -17.08 22.28 -10.19
C TYR A 100 -17.89 22.39 -11.49
N ILE A 101 -17.27 22.17 -12.66
CA ILE A 101 -17.95 22.29 -13.96
C ILE A 101 -19.04 21.23 -14.14
N PHE A 102 -18.76 19.99 -13.74
CA PHE A 102 -19.69 18.88 -13.95
C PHE A 102 -20.72 18.76 -12.81
N SER A 103 -20.74 19.70 -11.86
CA SER A 103 -21.67 19.73 -10.74
C SER A 103 -21.82 18.39 -10.02
N TYR A 104 -20.69 17.68 -9.82
CA TYR A 104 -20.71 16.43 -9.08
C TYR A 104 -21.12 16.68 -7.63
N ASP A 105 -21.94 15.78 -7.07
CA ASP A 105 -22.24 15.80 -5.63
C ASP A 105 -20.99 15.37 -4.84
N PHE A 106 -20.25 16.34 -4.30
CA PHE A 106 -19.13 16.10 -3.39
C PHE A 106 -19.16 17.06 -2.20
N ASP A 107 -18.64 16.62 -1.06
CA ASP A 107 -18.40 17.52 0.07
C ASP A 107 -17.04 18.24 -0.15
N PRO A 108 -17.04 19.58 -0.36
CA PRO A 108 -15.81 20.31 -0.67
C PRO A 108 -14.84 20.39 0.51
N TYR A 109 -15.34 20.44 1.75
CA TYR A 109 -14.51 20.54 2.94
C TYR A 109 -13.79 19.21 3.21
N LEU A 110 -14.53 18.09 3.11
CA LEU A 110 -13.95 16.76 3.18
C LEU A 110 -12.90 16.56 2.08
N THR A 111 -13.27 16.86 0.83
CA THR A 111 -12.41 16.60 -0.33
C THR A 111 -11.14 17.45 -0.29
N PHE A 112 -11.23 18.70 0.15
CA PHE A 112 -10.06 19.54 0.40
C PHE A 112 -9.18 19.00 1.53
N GLY A 113 -9.77 18.60 2.67
CA GLY A 113 -9.02 17.98 3.76
C GLY A 113 -8.29 16.70 3.35
N LEU A 114 -8.95 15.85 2.54
CA LEU A 114 -8.33 14.68 1.94
C LEU A 114 -7.24 15.05 0.93
N ALA A 115 -7.42 16.10 0.13
CA ALA A 115 -6.40 16.58 -0.79
C ALA A 115 -5.12 17.02 -0.05
N VAL A 116 -5.25 17.63 1.13
CA VAL A 116 -4.11 17.94 2.00
C VAL A 116 -3.46 16.66 2.55
N ALA A 117 -4.24 15.67 2.95
CA ALA A 117 -3.69 14.38 3.39
C ALA A 117 -2.91 13.66 2.28
N PHE A 118 -3.49 13.57 1.09
CA PHE A 118 -2.91 12.91 -0.07
C PHE A 118 -1.72 13.69 -0.65
N TYR A 119 -1.63 15.00 -0.41
CA TYR A 119 -0.43 15.77 -0.72
C TYR A 119 0.79 15.19 0.01
N PHE A 120 0.70 14.95 1.32
CA PHE A 120 1.79 14.35 2.09
C PHE A 120 2.18 12.97 1.59
N GLN A 121 1.21 12.17 1.15
CA GLN A 121 1.46 10.88 0.52
C GLN A 121 2.18 11.02 -0.82
N ALA A 122 1.74 11.96 -1.67
CA ALA A 122 2.32 12.19 -2.99
C ALA A 122 3.79 12.59 -2.90
N ILE A 123 4.14 13.50 -1.99
CA ILE A 123 5.50 14.03 -1.88
C ILE A 123 6.45 13.16 -1.05
N ASP A 124 5.99 12.04 -0.47
CA ASP A 124 6.82 11.18 0.38
C ASP A 124 7.83 10.35 -0.43
N SER A 125 8.94 10.98 -0.79
CA SER A 125 10.12 10.34 -1.40
C SER A 125 11.01 9.65 -0.36
N TYR A 126 10.78 9.86 0.94
CA TYR A 126 11.67 9.40 2.00
C TYR A 126 11.51 7.90 2.28
N THR A 127 10.33 7.34 2.01
CA THR A 127 10.10 5.89 2.06
C THR A 127 11.12 5.17 1.18
N TRP A 128 11.19 5.54 -0.10
CA TRP A 128 12.11 4.94 -1.09
C TRP A 128 13.58 5.21 -0.78
N TYR A 129 13.90 6.38 -0.22
CA TYR A 129 15.24 6.70 0.29
C TYR A 129 15.68 5.74 1.42
N ASN A 130 14.81 5.52 2.42
CA ASN A 130 15.12 4.62 3.53
C ASN A 130 15.23 3.17 3.05
N ASP A 131 14.36 2.74 2.15
CA ASP A 131 14.40 1.38 1.59
C ASP A 131 15.69 1.16 0.77
N ALA A 132 16.12 2.14 -0.02
CA ALA A 132 17.38 2.09 -0.77
C ALA A 132 18.64 2.02 0.12
N LYS A 133 18.53 2.48 1.37
CA LYS A 133 19.59 2.37 2.39
C LYS A 133 19.45 1.15 3.30
N LEU A 134 18.57 0.19 2.97
CA LEU A 134 18.27 -0.98 3.80
C LEU A 134 17.76 -0.61 5.21
N LYS A 135 17.13 0.56 5.33
CA LYS A 135 16.56 1.12 6.55
C LYS A 135 15.02 1.02 6.58
N SER A 136 14.45 0.05 5.88
CA SER A 136 12.99 -0.17 5.78
C SER A 136 12.31 -0.37 7.15
N LYS A 137 13.04 -0.84 8.17
CA LYS A 137 12.55 -0.90 9.56
C LYS A 137 12.10 0.47 10.09
N TYR A 138 12.78 1.56 9.70
CA TYR A 138 12.38 2.92 10.08
C TYR A 138 11.06 3.32 9.43
N ASN A 139 10.86 2.96 8.16
CA ASN A 139 9.59 3.18 7.47
C ASN A 139 8.45 2.46 8.17
N SER A 140 8.66 1.19 8.52
CA SER A 140 7.66 0.40 9.24
C SER A 140 7.28 1.03 10.56
N LEU A 141 8.27 1.41 11.40
CA LEU A 141 8.01 2.00 12.71
C LEU A 141 7.23 3.31 12.60
N ILE A 142 7.65 4.20 11.69
CA ILE A 142 7.00 5.51 11.50
C ILE A 142 5.57 5.33 10.97
N ASN A 143 5.36 4.44 10.00
CA ASN A 143 4.04 4.15 9.46
C ASN A 143 3.11 3.55 10.52
N THR A 144 3.61 2.67 11.40
CA THR A 144 2.84 2.12 12.51
C THR A 144 2.41 3.20 13.49
N ILE A 145 3.31 4.13 13.87
CA ILE A 145 2.99 5.25 14.76
C ILE A 145 1.90 6.14 14.13
N ALA A 146 2.04 6.47 12.85
CA ALA A 146 1.07 7.29 12.14
C ALA A 146 -0.31 6.59 12.01
N LEU A 147 -0.30 5.28 11.78
CA LEU A 147 -1.51 4.45 11.73
C LEU A 147 -2.24 4.43 13.08
N ILE A 148 -1.51 4.27 14.19
CA ILE A 148 -2.07 4.30 15.55
C ILE A 148 -2.75 5.67 15.79
N GLY A 149 -2.08 6.77 15.44
CA GLY A 149 -2.67 8.11 15.53
C GLY A 149 -3.95 8.26 14.70
N ALA A 150 -3.97 7.69 13.50
CA ALA A 150 -5.15 7.68 12.62
C ALA A 150 -6.30 6.79 13.13
N ILE A 151 -5.98 5.70 13.81
CA ILE A 151 -6.96 4.81 14.46
C ILE A 151 -7.62 5.55 15.64
N ILE A 152 -6.80 6.16 16.49
CA ILE A 152 -7.27 6.92 17.65
C ILE A 152 -8.17 8.08 17.23
N SER A 153 -7.77 8.85 16.20
CA SER A 153 -8.59 9.96 15.71
C SER A 153 -9.92 9.50 15.12
N ARG A 154 -9.97 8.40 14.34
CA ARG A 154 -11.24 7.82 13.86
C ARG A 154 -12.18 7.47 15.02
N TYR A 155 -11.64 6.80 16.04
CA TYR A 155 -12.44 6.40 17.19
C TYR A 155 -13.07 7.61 17.91
N TYR A 156 -12.29 8.67 18.17
CA TYR A 156 -12.82 9.88 18.81
C TYR A 156 -13.82 10.64 17.95
N LEU A 157 -13.60 10.72 16.63
CA LEU A 157 -14.55 11.38 15.73
C LEU A 157 -15.92 10.70 15.74
N VAL A 158 -15.94 9.37 15.70
CA VAL A 158 -17.20 8.62 15.79
C VAL A 158 -17.83 8.75 17.18
N LYS A 159 -17.04 8.65 18.26
CA LYS A 159 -17.54 8.78 19.64
C LYS A 159 -18.17 10.15 19.92
N LEU A 160 -17.62 11.20 19.32
CA LEU A 160 -18.14 12.57 19.44
C LEU A 160 -19.24 12.88 18.42
N SER A 161 -19.63 11.91 17.59
CA SER A 161 -20.64 12.08 16.53
C SER A 161 -20.34 13.26 15.60
N MET A 162 -19.08 13.40 15.16
CA MET A 162 -18.64 14.51 14.32
C MET A 162 -19.11 14.37 12.86
N ASP A 163 -19.36 15.50 12.21
CA ASP A 163 -19.74 15.57 10.79
C ASP A 163 -18.70 14.96 9.84
N LEU A 164 -19.16 14.56 8.65
CA LEU A 164 -18.37 13.98 7.57
C LEU A 164 -17.06 14.74 7.27
N LYS A 165 -17.10 16.07 7.19
CA LYS A 165 -15.92 16.92 6.90
C LYS A 165 -14.71 16.63 7.79
N TRP A 166 -14.92 16.22 9.04
CA TRP A 166 -13.84 15.93 9.98
C TRP A 166 -13.14 14.59 9.72
N PHE A 167 -13.74 13.69 8.94
CA PHE A 167 -13.17 12.39 8.60
C PHE A 167 -11.96 12.46 7.65
N ALA A 168 -11.55 13.67 7.23
CA ALA A 168 -10.24 13.90 6.62
C ALA A 168 -9.08 13.81 7.64
N ILE A 169 -9.31 14.17 8.92
CA ILE A 169 -8.27 14.23 9.97
C ILE A 169 -7.49 12.91 10.09
N PRO A 170 -8.13 11.73 10.16
CA PRO A 170 -7.39 10.47 10.26
C PRO A 170 -6.41 10.23 9.11
N TYR A 171 -6.74 10.67 7.90
CA TYR A 171 -5.85 10.55 6.74
C TYR A 171 -4.69 11.54 6.84
N VAL A 172 -4.94 12.76 7.32
CA VAL A 172 -3.89 13.75 7.62
C VAL A 172 -2.96 13.22 8.72
N CYS A 173 -3.50 12.62 9.78
CA CYS A 173 -2.69 11.95 10.81
C CYS A 173 -1.83 10.84 10.19
N ASN A 174 -2.41 9.98 9.35
CA ASN A 174 -1.69 8.86 8.76
C ASN A 174 -0.56 9.31 7.83
N TYR A 175 -0.87 10.16 6.85
CA TYR A 175 0.12 10.57 5.84
C TYR A 175 1.00 11.71 6.31
N GLY A 176 0.45 12.67 7.05
CA GLY A 176 1.17 13.83 7.58
C GLY A 176 2.20 13.45 8.64
N ILE A 177 1.81 12.68 9.67
CA ILE A 177 2.76 12.24 10.71
C ILE A 177 3.87 11.39 10.08
N SER A 178 3.50 10.45 9.20
CA SER A 178 4.46 9.59 8.51
C SER A 178 5.48 10.41 7.71
N PHE A 179 5.00 11.34 6.88
CA PHE A 179 5.85 12.21 6.08
C PHE A 179 6.77 13.08 6.93
N LEU A 180 6.23 13.77 7.95
CA LEU A 180 6.97 14.71 8.78
C LEU A 180 8.09 14.01 9.57
N LEU A 181 7.81 12.84 10.15
CA LEU A 181 8.82 12.06 10.86
C LEU A 181 9.93 11.57 9.92
N LYS A 182 9.59 11.01 8.76
CA LYS A 182 10.60 10.57 7.78
C LYS A 182 11.45 11.75 7.29
N ARG A 183 10.83 12.89 7.02
CA ARG A 183 11.51 14.12 6.64
C ARG A 183 12.50 14.58 7.72
N TYR A 184 12.08 14.56 8.99
CA TYR A 184 12.95 14.93 10.10
C TYR A 184 14.20 14.04 10.16
N PHE A 185 14.04 12.72 10.07
CA PHE A 185 15.17 11.80 10.08
C PHE A 185 16.07 11.96 8.85
N TYR A 186 15.49 12.17 7.68
CA TYR A 186 16.25 12.47 6.46
C TYR A 186 17.14 13.71 6.62
N ILE A 187 16.57 14.83 7.10
CA ILE A 187 17.33 16.08 7.29
C ILE A 187 18.45 15.88 8.31
N LYS A 188 18.18 15.15 9.40
CA LYS A 188 19.16 14.85 10.44
C LYS A 188 20.31 13.99 9.93
N GLU A 189 20.02 12.96 9.15
CA GLU A 189 21.03 12.02 8.64
C GLU A 189 21.89 12.65 7.55
N GLU A 190 21.27 13.34 6.59
CA GLU A 190 21.98 13.90 5.46
C GLU A 190 22.59 15.29 5.75
N LYS A 191 22.30 15.88 6.92
CA LYS A 191 22.72 17.26 7.28
C LYS A 191 22.39 18.25 6.16
N THR A 192 21.27 18.02 5.47
CA THR A 192 20.90 18.79 4.29
C THR A 192 20.56 20.22 4.74
N LYS A 193 21.17 21.23 4.11
CA LYS A 193 20.72 22.62 4.26
C LYS A 193 19.24 22.71 3.84
N SER A 194 18.55 23.79 4.25
CA SER A 194 17.16 24.04 3.85
C SER A 194 16.95 23.74 2.36
N ILE A 195 15.90 22.99 2.01
CA ILE A 195 15.56 22.64 0.62
C ILE A 195 15.56 23.90 -0.27
N LYS A 196 15.12 25.04 0.27
CA LYS A 196 15.11 26.33 -0.42
C LYS A 196 16.51 26.83 -0.81
N SER A 197 17.53 26.67 0.05
CA SER A 197 18.88 27.15 -0.25
C SER A 197 19.55 26.33 -1.37
N PHE A 198 19.28 25.02 -1.43
CA PHE A 198 19.83 24.15 -2.48
C PHE A 198 19.26 24.47 -3.88
N ILE A 199 17.98 24.85 -3.94
CA ILE A 199 17.27 25.13 -5.21
C ILE A 199 17.76 26.43 -5.85
N PHE A 200 17.88 27.49 -5.06
CA PHE A 200 18.28 28.81 -5.56
C PHE A 200 19.76 28.88 -5.95
N GLU A 201 20.63 28.10 -5.31
CA GLU A 201 22.06 28.06 -5.65
C GLU A 201 22.36 27.26 -6.94
N LYS A 202 21.47 26.33 -7.37
CA LYS A 202 21.74 25.38 -8.48
C LYS A 202 20.52 25.13 -9.38
N LYS A 203 19.96 26.20 -9.97
CA LYS A 203 18.77 26.13 -10.84
C LYS A 203 18.96 25.22 -12.06
N ASP A 204 20.07 25.35 -12.80
CA ASP A 204 20.31 24.56 -14.02
C ASP A 204 20.46 23.07 -13.74
N HIS A 205 21.10 22.74 -12.63
CA HIS A 205 21.23 21.36 -12.17
C HIS A 205 19.85 20.78 -11.78
N THR A 206 19.02 21.57 -11.10
CA THR A 206 17.66 21.17 -10.72
C THR A 206 16.82 20.81 -11.94
N LEU A 207 16.86 21.65 -12.98
CA LEU A 207 16.13 21.39 -14.24
C LEU A 207 16.62 20.13 -14.95
N LYS A 208 17.95 19.90 -15.00
CA LYS A 208 18.53 18.67 -15.59
C LYS A 208 18.11 17.40 -14.85
N VAL A 209 18.06 17.44 -13.52
CA VAL A 209 17.57 16.31 -12.73
C VAL A 209 16.10 16.06 -13.01
N ILE A 210 15.27 17.11 -12.99
CA ILE A 210 13.83 16.98 -13.25
C ILE A 210 13.58 16.39 -14.65
N SER A 211 14.23 16.91 -15.69
CA SER A 211 14.05 16.39 -17.05
C SER A 211 14.48 14.93 -17.17
N PHE A 212 15.60 14.54 -16.56
CA PHE A 212 16.03 13.15 -16.52
C PHE A 212 14.99 12.23 -15.86
N PHE A 213 14.40 12.65 -14.73
CA PHE A 213 13.39 11.86 -14.01
C PHE A 213 12.06 11.77 -14.77
N ILE A 214 11.66 12.82 -15.49
CA ILE A 214 10.45 12.76 -16.34
C ILE A 214 10.67 11.78 -17.49
N ILE A 215 11.78 11.89 -18.23
CA ILE A 215 12.06 11.04 -19.39
C ILE A 215 12.22 9.58 -18.97
N SER A 216 13.03 9.33 -17.95
CA SER A 216 13.29 7.96 -17.47
C SER A 216 12.10 7.36 -16.71
N GLY A 217 11.25 8.22 -16.11
CA GLY A 217 10.11 7.83 -15.30
C GLY A 217 8.86 7.54 -16.12
N ALA A 218 8.75 8.03 -17.36
CA ALA A 218 7.55 7.88 -18.18
C ALA A 218 7.06 6.43 -18.38
N PRO A 219 7.93 5.43 -18.69
CA PRO A 219 7.49 4.03 -18.82
C PRO A 219 6.99 3.44 -17.49
N LEU A 220 7.62 3.84 -16.38
CA LEU A 220 7.26 3.40 -15.03
C LEU A 220 5.93 4.04 -14.61
N PHE A 221 5.75 5.32 -14.91
CA PHE A 221 4.48 6.02 -14.73
C PHE A 221 3.35 5.36 -15.52
N LEU A 222 3.59 4.98 -16.78
CA LEU A 222 2.59 4.30 -17.60
C LEU A 222 2.15 2.97 -16.97
N SER A 223 3.09 2.25 -16.36
CA SER A 223 2.80 1.03 -15.61
C SER A 223 1.99 1.33 -14.34
N GLU A 224 2.40 2.34 -13.56
CA GLU A 224 1.73 2.76 -12.32
C GLU A 224 0.29 3.24 -12.56
N ILE A 225 0.06 4.05 -13.60
CA ILE A 225 -1.29 4.56 -13.92
C ILE A 225 -2.19 3.44 -14.45
N SER A 226 -1.65 2.47 -15.19
CA SER A 226 -2.42 1.32 -15.67
C SER A 226 -2.92 0.46 -14.50
N ILE A 227 -2.03 0.18 -13.52
CA ILE A 227 -2.39 -0.54 -12.29
C ILE A 227 -3.43 0.26 -11.50
N LEU A 228 -3.27 1.59 -11.41
CA LEU A 228 -4.22 2.42 -10.70
C LEU A 228 -5.60 2.38 -11.34
N ILE A 229 -5.69 2.59 -12.65
CA ILE A 229 -6.97 2.56 -13.38
C ILE A 229 -7.64 1.20 -13.17
N TYR A 230 -6.89 0.10 -13.30
CA TYR A 230 -7.40 -1.25 -13.06
C TYR A 230 -7.98 -1.40 -11.64
N THR A 231 -7.24 -0.98 -10.61
CA THR A 231 -7.68 -1.12 -9.21
C THR A 231 -8.77 -0.15 -8.79
N ARG A 232 -8.91 0.99 -9.47
CA ARG A 232 -9.91 2.03 -9.19
C ARG A 232 -11.13 1.96 -10.10
N LEU A 233 -11.09 1.17 -11.16
CA LEU A 233 -12.15 1.04 -12.15
C LEU A 233 -13.49 0.75 -11.50
N THR A 234 -13.55 -0.16 -10.52
CA THR A 234 -14.80 -0.53 -9.84
C THR A 234 -15.45 0.66 -9.14
N ASN A 235 -14.69 1.48 -8.43
CA ASN A 235 -15.22 2.66 -7.73
C ASN A 235 -15.67 3.74 -8.72
N LEU A 236 -14.90 3.96 -9.80
CA LEU A 236 -15.26 4.93 -10.84
C LEU A 236 -16.52 4.50 -11.59
N TYR A 237 -16.58 3.22 -12.00
CA TYR A 237 -17.71 2.64 -12.71
C TYR A 237 -19.00 2.68 -11.89
N LEU A 238 -18.94 2.26 -10.62
CA LEU A 238 -20.10 2.29 -9.72
C LEU A 238 -20.60 3.72 -9.48
N GLY A 239 -19.70 4.68 -9.28
CA GLY A 239 -20.07 6.07 -9.05
C GLY A 239 -20.73 6.76 -10.24
N GLN A 240 -20.45 6.29 -11.47
CA GLN A 240 -21.02 6.84 -12.70
C GLN A 240 -22.35 6.18 -13.10
N ILE A 241 -22.47 4.87 -12.94
CA ILE A 241 -23.61 4.10 -13.49
C ILE A 241 -24.72 3.87 -12.47
N LYS A 242 -24.39 3.81 -11.19
CA LYS A 242 -25.38 3.65 -10.12
C LYS A 242 -25.53 4.94 -9.33
N ASP A 243 -24.75 5.05 -8.27
CA ASP A 243 -24.82 6.13 -7.30
C ASP A 243 -23.63 6.02 -6.33
N ILE A 244 -23.39 7.10 -5.58
CA ILE A 244 -22.35 7.15 -4.54
C ILE A 244 -22.65 6.14 -3.41
N ASP A 245 -23.94 5.86 -3.14
CA ASP A 245 -24.36 4.82 -2.19
C ASP A 245 -23.80 3.45 -2.58
N ALA A 246 -23.87 3.04 -3.85
CA ALA A 246 -23.30 1.78 -4.32
C ALA A 246 -21.78 1.73 -4.11
N VAL A 247 -21.07 2.84 -4.29
CA VAL A 247 -19.62 2.94 -4.00
C VAL A 247 -19.36 2.70 -2.51
N GLY A 248 -20.17 3.28 -1.63
CA GLY A 248 -20.07 3.08 -0.19
C GLY A 248 -20.38 1.64 0.23
N ILE A 249 -21.42 1.04 -0.35
CA ILE A 249 -21.79 -0.37 -0.12
C ILE A 249 -20.65 -1.29 -0.53
N PHE A 250 -20.08 -1.07 -1.72
CA PHE A 250 -18.97 -1.85 -2.22
C PHE A 250 -17.73 -1.72 -1.31
N ASN A 251 -17.28 -0.50 -1.00
CA ASN A 251 -16.04 -0.31 -0.23
C ASN A 251 -16.16 -0.79 1.22
N ALA A 252 -17.30 -0.61 1.89
CA ALA A 252 -17.48 -1.14 3.23
C ALA A 252 -17.49 -2.68 3.24
N SER A 253 -18.17 -3.29 2.26
CA SER A 253 -18.16 -4.74 2.07
C SER A 253 -16.75 -5.26 1.75
N TYR A 254 -16.03 -4.55 0.89
CA TYR A 254 -14.67 -4.89 0.46
C TYR A 254 -13.68 -4.91 1.63
N VAL A 255 -13.73 -3.92 2.52
CA VAL A 255 -12.84 -3.87 3.70
C VAL A 255 -13.07 -5.07 4.61
N LEU A 256 -14.33 -5.45 4.84
CA LEU A 256 -14.65 -6.62 5.64
C LEU A 256 -14.26 -7.92 4.91
N ALA A 257 -14.47 -8.00 3.59
CA ALA A 257 -14.19 -9.20 2.82
C ALA A 257 -12.69 -9.46 2.69
N THR A 258 -11.87 -8.41 2.75
CA THR A 258 -10.41 -8.52 2.76
C THR A 258 -9.83 -8.68 4.16
N ALA A 259 -10.63 -8.52 5.22
CA ALA A 259 -10.21 -8.64 6.61
C ALA A 259 -9.52 -9.97 6.93
N TRP A 260 -10.06 -11.07 6.42
CA TRP A 260 -9.56 -12.39 6.73
C TRP A 260 -8.17 -12.66 6.11
N THR A 261 -7.76 -11.90 5.07
CA THR A 261 -6.46 -12.06 4.38
C THR A 261 -5.25 -11.82 5.29
N VAL A 262 -5.45 -11.17 6.44
CA VAL A 262 -4.41 -10.98 7.46
C VAL A 262 -3.98 -12.32 8.07
N VAL A 263 -4.91 -13.26 8.24
CA VAL A 263 -4.64 -14.59 8.82
C VAL A 263 -3.69 -15.42 7.94
N PRO A 264 -3.99 -15.69 6.64
CA PRO A 264 -3.07 -16.44 5.80
C PRO A 264 -1.73 -15.73 5.64
N LEU A 265 -1.71 -14.39 5.55
CA LEU A 265 -0.46 -13.62 5.48
C LEU A 265 0.44 -13.83 6.72
N ALA A 266 -0.14 -13.88 7.93
CA ALA A 266 0.58 -14.18 9.16
C ALA A 266 1.19 -15.59 9.15
N PHE A 267 0.44 -16.59 8.70
CA PHE A 267 0.97 -17.95 8.58
C PHE A 267 2.06 -18.07 7.51
N VAL A 268 1.84 -17.48 6.34
CA VAL A 268 2.80 -17.44 5.23
C VAL A 268 4.12 -16.83 5.68
N THR A 269 4.07 -15.68 6.35
CA THR A 269 5.29 -15.01 6.86
C THR A 269 6.00 -15.82 7.94
N SER A 270 5.28 -16.58 8.78
CA SER A 270 5.87 -17.48 9.76
C SER A 270 6.62 -18.64 9.09
N VAL A 271 5.93 -19.35 8.21
CA VAL A 271 6.43 -20.60 7.62
C VAL A 271 7.49 -20.33 6.55
N PHE A 272 7.46 -19.18 5.86
CA PHE A 272 8.56 -18.77 5.00
C PHE A 272 9.90 -18.75 5.74
N THR A 273 9.93 -18.35 7.02
CA THR A 273 11.18 -18.38 7.79
C THR A 273 11.73 -19.79 8.02
N ILE A 274 10.86 -20.80 7.97
CA ILE A 274 11.22 -22.22 8.07
C ILE A 274 11.69 -22.70 6.68
N ILE A 275 10.93 -22.40 5.63
CA ILE A 275 11.25 -22.75 4.24
C ILE A 275 12.64 -22.22 3.84
N TYR A 276 12.97 -20.98 4.17
CA TYR A 276 14.28 -20.40 3.84
C TYR A 276 15.45 -20.98 4.63
N LYS A 277 15.19 -21.65 5.77
CA LYS A 277 16.23 -22.33 6.54
C LYS A 277 16.44 -23.77 6.10
N GLU A 278 15.45 -24.35 5.44
CA GLU A 278 15.48 -25.72 4.97
C GLU A 278 16.36 -25.84 3.73
N LYS A 279 17.37 -26.72 3.79
CA LYS A 279 18.35 -26.87 2.70
C LYS A 279 17.82 -27.82 1.63
N ASP A 280 17.13 -28.86 2.05
CA ASP A 280 16.60 -29.90 1.16
C ASP A 280 15.43 -29.38 0.35
N ILE A 281 15.52 -29.56 -0.97
CA ILE A 281 14.53 -29.08 -1.95
C ILE A 281 13.22 -29.85 -1.79
N SER A 282 13.28 -31.16 -1.56
CA SER A 282 12.12 -32.01 -1.31
C SER A 282 11.36 -31.59 -0.05
N ASN A 283 12.07 -31.32 1.05
CA ASN A 283 11.46 -30.84 2.28
C ASN A 283 10.87 -29.44 2.14
N ARG A 284 11.53 -28.53 1.42
CA ARG A 284 10.98 -27.21 1.08
C ARG A 284 9.65 -27.32 0.32
N ALA A 285 9.59 -28.18 -0.70
CA ALA A 285 8.39 -28.42 -1.49
C ALA A 285 7.26 -29.04 -0.65
N LEU A 286 7.58 -29.98 0.25
CA LEU A 286 6.60 -30.57 1.18
C LEU A 286 6.03 -29.54 2.16
N ILE A 287 6.88 -28.70 2.76
CA ILE A 287 6.45 -27.62 3.67
C ILE A 287 5.57 -26.60 2.93
N GLY A 288 5.96 -26.23 1.70
CA GLY A 288 5.18 -25.34 0.83
C GLY A 288 3.81 -25.93 0.45
N THR A 289 3.78 -27.22 0.13
CA THR A 289 2.55 -27.97 -0.20
C THR A 289 1.63 -28.09 1.03
N PHE A 290 2.19 -28.39 2.19
CA PHE A 290 1.44 -28.43 3.45
C PHE A 290 0.83 -27.07 3.77
N LEU A 291 1.59 -25.98 3.60
CA LEU A 291 1.07 -24.64 3.82
C LEU A 291 -0.05 -24.28 2.84
N THR A 292 0.08 -24.62 1.56
CA THR A 292 -0.99 -24.39 0.57
C THR A 292 -2.27 -25.14 0.94
N LEU A 293 -2.15 -26.41 1.34
CA LEU A 293 -3.30 -27.23 1.77
C LEU A 293 -3.95 -26.67 3.04
N LEU A 294 -3.14 -26.22 4.00
CA LEU A 294 -3.64 -25.60 5.22
C LEU A 294 -4.38 -24.30 4.91
N MET A 295 -3.85 -23.44 4.01
CA MET A 295 -4.55 -22.23 3.56
C MET A 295 -5.87 -22.55 2.84
N LEU A 296 -5.90 -23.59 2.00
CA LEU A 296 -7.14 -24.05 1.34
C LEU A 296 -8.18 -24.47 2.36
N PHE A 297 -7.78 -25.29 3.34
CA PHE A 297 -8.66 -25.77 4.38
C PHE A 297 -9.27 -24.61 5.17
N PHE A 298 -8.45 -23.66 5.62
CA PHE A 298 -8.95 -22.48 6.33
C PHE A 298 -9.81 -21.57 5.45
N GLY A 299 -9.46 -21.40 4.16
CA GLY A 299 -10.27 -20.64 3.22
C GLY A 299 -11.66 -21.26 3.03
N PHE A 300 -11.73 -22.59 2.87
CA PHE A 300 -12.98 -23.32 2.73
C PHE A 300 -13.81 -23.29 4.02
N LEU A 301 -13.16 -23.49 5.18
CA LEU A 301 -13.77 -23.35 6.50
C LEU A 301 -14.39 -21.95 6.66
N LEU A 302 -13.70 -20.91 6.22
CA LEU A 302 -14.19 -19.53 6.33
C LEU A 302 -15.40 -19.29 5.43
N VAL A 303 -15.41 -19.82 4.20
CA VAL A 303 -16.59 -19.77 3.31
C VAL A 303 -17.79 -20.48 3.94
N ILE A 304 -17.57 -21.67 4.53
CA ILE A 304 -18.62 -22.41 5.25
C ILE A 304 -19.14 -21.59 6.43
N LEU A 305 -18.27 -21.04 7.26
CA LEU A 305 -18.65 -20.19 8.39
C LEU A 305 -19.44 -18.96 7.91
N CYS A 306 -19.00 -18.28 6.86
CA CYS A 306 -19.74 -17.15 6.29
C CYS A 306 -21.12 -17.57 5.74
N TYR A 307 -21.26 -18.80 5.22
CA TYR A 307 -22.54 -19.30 4.73
C TYR A 307 -23.53 -19.59 5.86
N PHE A 308 -23.08 -20.25 6.94
CA PHE A 308 -23.91 -20.59 8.10
C PHE A 308 -24.23 -19.36 8.95
N PHE A 309 -23.22 -18.54 9.26
CA PHE A 309 -23.36 -17.35 10.10
C PHE A 309 -23.77 -16.10 9.32
N LYS A 310 -24.26 -16.25 8.07
CA LYS A 310 -24.63 -15.12 7.21
C LYS A 310 -25.55 -14.16 7.95
N GLN A 311 -26.59 -14.65 8.64
CA GLN A 311 -27.57 -13.80 9.31
C GLN A 311 -26.99 -12.99 10.47
N GLN A 312 -26.09 -13.54 11.29
CA GLN A 312 -25.46 -12.80 12.39
C GLN A 312 -24.41 -11.79 11.88
N ILE A 313 -23.63 -12.17 10.85
CA ILE A 313 -22.68 -11.24 10.23
C ILE A 313 -23.44 -10.08 9.57
N ILE A 314 -24.56 -10.38 8.90
CA ILE A 314 -25.43 -9.41 8.24
C ILE A 314 -26.07 -8.43 9.24
N SER A 315 -26.47 -8.87 10.43
CA SER A 315 -27.08 -7.98 11.43
C SER A 315 -26.08 -6.98 12.02
N ILE A 316 -24.80 -7.35 12.06
CA ILE A 316 -23.69 -6.47 12.49
C ILE A 316 -23.33 -5.46 11.38
N VAL A 317 -23.41 -5.87 10.12
CA VAL A 317 -22.87 -5.15 8.95
C VAL A 317 -23.95 -4.39 8.13
N TRP A 318 -25.14 -4.15 8.67
CA TRP A 318 -26.32 -3.52 8.00
C TRP A 318 -27.01 -4.38 6.90
N LEU A 319 -28.33 -4.21 6.78
CA LEU A 319 -29.22 -4.97 5.86
C LEU A 319 -28.94 -4.80 4.35
N ARG A 320 -28.32 -3.70 3.89
CA ARG A 320 -28.07 -3.42 2.45
C ARG A 320 -26.77 -4.07 1.90
N PHE A 321 -25.85 -4.51 2.77
CA PHE A 321 -24.54 -5.07 2.36
C PHE A 321 -24.58 -6.59 2.13
N ARG A 322 -25.77 -7.19 2.26
CA ARG A 322 -26.07 -8.64 2.39
C ARG A 322 -25.39 -9.57 1.40
N VAL A 323 -25.40 -9.22 0.12
CA VAL A 323 -25.09 -10.18 -0.97
C VAL A 323 -23.66 -9.98 -1.46
N ILE A 324 -23.24 -8.72 -1.59
CA ILE A 324 -21.96 -8.33 -2.16
C ILE A 324 -20.80 -8.77 -1.24
N PHE A 325 -20.93 -8.59 0.08
CA PHE A 325 -19.91 -9.04 1.03
C PHE A 325 -19.61 -10.55 0.90
N PHE A 326 -20.64 -11.38 0.82
CA PHE A 326 -20.49 -12.83 0.72
C PHE A 326 -19.76 -13.24 -0.57
N TYR A 327 -20.17 -12.70 -1.71
CA TYR A 327 -19.52 -13.00 -3.00
C TYR A 327 -18.09 -12.48 -3.06
N ILE A 328 -17.81 -11.26 -2.57
CA ILE A 328 -16.44 -10.73 -2.54
C ILE A 328 -15.56 -11.58 -1.62
N THR A 329 -16.06 -11.98 -0.46
CA THR A 329 -15.28 -12.82 0.47
C THR A 329 -14.96 -14.17 -0.19
N CYS A 330 -15.93 -14.79 -0.86
CA CYS A 330 -15.70 -16.04 -1.58
C CYS A 330 -14.68 -15.88 -2.71
N THR A 331 -14.78 -14.84 -3.54
CA THR A 331 -13.84 -14.64 -4.65
C THR A 331 -12.44 -14.27 -4.17
N TYR A 332 -12.31 -13.44 -3.14
CA TYR A 332 -11.01 -13.11 -2.54
C TYR A 332 -10.32 -14.32 -1.88
N SER A 333 -11.09 -15.19 -1.24
CA SER A 333 -10.59 -16.47 -0.71
C SER A 333 -9.99 -17.36 -1.79
N TRP A 334 -10.61 -17.41 -2.96
CA TRP A 334 -10.10 -18.17 -4.10
C TRP A 334 -8.90 -17.50 -4.78
N LEU A 335 -8.94 -16.18 -4.97
CA LEU A 335 -7.86 -15.43 -5.63
C LEU A 335 -6.57 -15.39 -4.79
N SER A 336 -6.67 -15.23 -3.47
CA SER A 336 -5.52 -15.27 -2.57
C SER A 336 -4.84 -16.64 -2.53
N PHE A 337 -5.61 -17.72 -2.74
CA PHE A 337 -5.06 -19.06 -2.92
C PHE A 337 -4.30 -19.20 -4.25
N LEU A 338 -4.90 -18.75 -5.36
CA LEU A 338 -4.28 -18.80 -6.69
C LEU A 338 -2.98 -17.99 -6.75
N SER A 339 -2.96 -16.79 -6.17
CA SER A 339 -1.75 -15.96 -6.13
C SER A 339 -0.63 -16.62 -5.32
N PHE A 340 -0.96 -17.30 -4.22
CA PHE A 340 0.02 -18.04 -3.44
C PHE A 340 0.64 -19.21 -4.23
N ARG A 341 -0.19 -19.97 -4.95
CA ARG A 341 0.29 -21.06 -5.81
C ARG A 341 1.18 -20.55 -6.94
N CYS A 342 0.81 -19.44 -7.57
CA CYS A 342 1.62 -18.81 -8.61
C CYS A 342 2.96 -18.29 -8.07
N TYR A 343 2.99 -17.73 -6.86
CA TYR A 343 4.23 -17.29 -6.22
C TYR A 343 5.20 -18.45 -5.99
N PHE A 344 4.70 -19.56 -5.44
CA PHE A 344 5.52 -20.76 -5.20
C PHE A 344 6.02 -21.38 -6.51
N LEU A 345 5.15 -21.50 -7.52
CA LEU A 345 5.53 -21.98 -8.85
C LEU A 345 6.55 -21.07 -9.54
N SER A 346 6.47 -19.75 -9.32
CA SER A 346 7.45 -18.80 -9.88
C SER A 346 8.81 -18.94 -9.21
N ASP A 347 8.87 -19.12 -7.89
CA ASP A 347 10.13 -19.26 -7.14
C ASP A 347 10.78 -20.63 -7.43
N ASP A 348 10.00 -21.71 -7.52
CA ASP A 348 10.50 -23.03 -7.94
C ASP A 348 10.99 -23.02 -9.39
N ASN A 349 10.30 -22.33 -10.31
CA ASN A 349 10.77 -22.17 -11.69
C ASN A 349 12.05 -21.32 -11.78
N ILE A 350 12.18 -20.27 -10.97
CA ILE A 350 13.40 -19.44 -10.92
C ILE A 350 14.56 -20.28 -10.34
N ASN A 351 14.33 -21.03 -9.27
CA ASN A 351 15.34 -21.91 -8.67
C ASN A 351 15.72 -23.07 -9.59
N ALA A 352 14.76 -23.65 -10.32
CA ALA A 352 15.01 -24.66 -11.35
C ALA A 352 15.81 -24.09 -12.53
N TRP A 353 15.48 -22.87 -12.99
CA TRP A 353 16.25 -22.17 -14.02
C TRP A 353 17.69 -21.90 -13.59
N VAL A 354 17.90 -21.42 -12.36
CA VAL A 354 19.23 -21.17 -11.79
C VAL A 354 20.02 -22.49 -11.65
N GLN A 355 19.38 -23.59 -11.25
CA GLN A 355 20.03 -24.89 -11.18
C GLN A 355 20.38 -25.47 -12.56
N ILE A 356 19.50 -25.32 -13.55
CA ILE A 356 19.74 -25.76 -14.94
C ILE A 356 20.91 -25.00 -15.55
N TYR A 357 21.02 -23.69 -15.29
CA TYR A 357 22.18 -22.90 -15.72
C TYR A 357 23.46 -23.31 -14.97
N SER A 358 23.40 -23.54 -13.65
CA SER A 358 24.57 -23.98 -12.88
C SER A 358 25.08 -25.38 -13.26
N LYS A 359 24.21 -26.26 -13.79
CA LYS A 359 24.59 -27.60 -14.27
C LYS A 359 25.15 -27.60 -15.68
N LYS A 360 24.90 -26.55 -16.48
CA LYS A 360 25.44 -26.42 -17.84
C LYS A 360 26.92 -26.03 -17.84
N ASP A 361 27.36 -25.32 -16.80
CA ASP A 361 28.76 -24.92 -16.60
C ASP A 361 29.43 -25.88 -15.60
N GLY A 362 29.77 -27.08 -16.06
CA GLY A 362 30.47 -28.06 -15.25
C GLY A 362 31.91 -27.65 -14.94
N TYR A 363 32.15 -26.92 -13.84
CA TYR A 363 33.45 -26.87 -13.16
C TYR A 363 33.26 -26.63 -11.65
N TYR A 364 33.71 -27.60 -10.84
CA TYR A 364 33.80 -27.49 -9.39
C TYR A 364 34.98 -26.60 -8.96
N GLY A 365 34.79 -25.82 -7.89
CA GLY A 365 35.89 -25.47 -6.99
C GLY A 365 35.79 -24.07 -6.35
N GLY A 366 35.52 -24.05 -5.05
CA GLY A 366 36.14 -23.08 -4.11
C GLY A 366 35.70 -21.61 -4.16
N ASP A 367 35.24 -21.14 -2.99
CA ASP A 367 35.25 -19.75 -2.52
C ASP A 367 34.28 -18.69 -3.10
N LYS A 368 33.51 -18.14 -2.15
CA LYS A 368 33.00 -16.77 -2.04
C LYS A 368 32.92 -15.96 -3.35
N TYR A 369 31.74 -15.83 -3.96
CA TYR A 369 31.41 -14.57 -4.65
C TYR A 369 29.92 -14.21 -4.55
N SER A 370 29.71 -13.09 -3.86
CA SER A 370 28.76 -11.99 -4.15
C SER A 370 27.76 -12.22 -5.29
N ILE A 371 26.48 -12.18 -4.92
CA ILE A 371 25.36 -11.98 -5.83
C ILE A 371 25.53 -10.61 -6.51
N LYS A 372 26.07 -10.64 -7.74
CA LYS A 372 25.95 -9.59 -8.75
C LYS A 372 24.78 -10.00 -9.63
N LEU A 373 23.62 -9.37 -9.43
CA LEU A 373 22.55 -9.34 -10.43
C LEU A 373 22.38 -7.88 -10.87
N LEU A 374 23.02 -7.57 -12.00
CA LEU A 374 22.84 -6.39 -12.83
C LEU A 374 22.33 -6.89 -14.19
N SER A 375 21.49 -6.06 -14.84
CA SER A 375 21.00 -6.11 -16.24
C SER A 375 20.17 -7.34 -16.60
N TYR A 376 18.89 -7.21 -16.98
CA TYR A 376 18.34 -6.33 -18.02
C TYR A 376 17.06 -5.60 -17.63
#